data_AF-A0A238L712-F1
#
_entry.id   AF-A0A238L712-F1
#
_cell.length_a   1.000
_cell.length_b   1.000
_cell.length_c   1.000
_cell.angle_alpha   90.00
_cell.angle_beta   90.00
_cell.angle_gamma   90.00
#
_symmetry.space_group_name_H-M   'P 1'
#
loop_
_entity.id
_entity.type
_entity.pdbx_description
1 polymer ?
#
loop_
_entity_poly.entity_id
_entity_poly.type
_entity_poly.pdbx_seq_one_letter_code
_entity_poly.pdbx_strand_id
1 'polypeptide(L)'
;MRPRLPLPCRALLCVLPMNAPADTPTPAPKPRVAQAEAGQVGLVSGTYVGTWVDGRRLVVTAQMLTQDMITLQRHAYSSAPVTFRRVAPTLFQDRDGNTLTLVSPVHLVWRDLRGRTPVSYAREE
;
A
#
# COMPACT_ATOMS: atom_id res chain seq x y z
N MET A 1 12.54 -29.93 -69.84
CA MET A 1 13.68 -28.98 -69.89
C MET A 1 14.29 -28.89 -68.49
N ARG A 2 15.56 -29.29 -68.36
CA ARG A 2 16.39 -29.24 -67.14
C ARG A 2 17.02 -27.81 -66.99
N PRO A 3 17.89 -27.49 -66.01
CA PRO A 3 18.04 -27.88 -64.59
C PRO A 3 18.40 -26.68 -63.67
N ARG A 4 18.55 -26.91 -62.35
CA ARG A 4 19.83 -26.76 -61.56
C ARG A 4 19.58 -26.43 -60.08
N LEU A 5 19.75 -27.45 -59.22
CA LEU A 5 20.30 -27.32 -57.87
C LEU A 5 21.85 -27.29 -57.93
N PRO A 6 22.56 -26.76 -56.90
CA PRO A 6 23.03 -27.57 -55.74
C PRO A 6 22.97 -26.75 -54.39
N LEU A 7 22.63 -27.23 -53.17
CA LEU A 7 23.24 -28.21 -52.22
C LEU A 7 24.79 -28.06 -52.09
N PRO A 8 25.48 -28.44 -50.98
CA PRO A 8 25.07 -28.89 -49.63
C PRO A 8 26.05 -28.49 -48.48
N CYS A 9 25.89 -29.14 -47.30
CA CYS A 9 26.94 -29.58 -46.36
C CYS A 9 27.45 -28.65 -45.22
N ARG A 10 27.10 -29.01 -43.97
CA ARG A 10 27.97 -29.78 -43.05
C ARG A 10 27.16 -30.14 -41.78
N ALA A 11 26.84 -31.42 -41.61
CA ALA A 11 27.60 -32.43 -40.84
C ALA A 11 27.27 -32.37 -39.32
N LEU A 12 26.40 -33.26 -38.81
CA LEU A 12 26.74 -34.55 -38.19
C LEU A 12 27.61 -34.40 -36.92
N LEU A 13 27.04 -34.65 -35.74
CA LEU A 13 27.36 -35.84 -34.94
C LEU A 13 26.46 -35.96 -33.70
N CYS A 14 25.90 -37.15 -33.51
CA CYS A 14 25.18 -37.59 -32.32
C CYS A 14 26.10 -37.78 -31.12
N VAL A 15 25.64 -37.44 -29.91
CA VAL A 15 25.95 -38.20 -28.68
C VAL A 15 24.71 -38.15 -27.76
N LEU A 16 24.12 -39.32 -27.50
CA LEU A 16 23.31 -39.63 -26.32
C LEU A 16 24.06 -40.79 -25.62
N PRO A 17 24.10 -40.87 -24.27
CA PRO A 17 22.96 -41.48 -23.56
C PRO A 17 22.65 -40.97 -22.12
N MET A 18 21.37 -41.11 -21.76
CA MET A 18 20.81 -41.73 -20.53
C MET A 18 21.37 -41.34 -19.13
N ASN A 19 20.56 -40.64 -18.33
CA ASN A 19 20.16 -41.05 -16.97
C ASN A 19 18.99 -40.21 -16.43
N ALA A 20 17.92 -40.87 -15.97
CA ALA A 20 16.82 -40.34 -15.15
C ALA A 20 17.25 -40.30 -13.65
N PRO A 21 16.45 -39.83 -12.64
CA PRO A 21 15.02 -39.44 -12.67
C PRO A 21 14.62 -38.17 -11.88
N ALA A 22 13.37 -37.73 -12.11
CA ALA A 22 12.43 -37.04 -11.22
C ALA A 22 12.93 -35.95 -10.25
N ASP A 23 12.61 -34.68 -10.55
CA ASP A 23 12.00 -33.78 -9.57
C ASP A 23 11.17 -32.70 -10.27
N THR A 24 9.95 -32.52 -9.78
CA THR A 24 8.91 -31.62 -10.28
C THR A 24 9.35 -30.15 -10.23
N PRO A 25 9.31 -29.35 -11.32
CA PRO A 25 9.41 -27.91 -11.17
C PRO A 25 8.07 -27.38 -10.64
N THR A 26 8.03 -27.16 -9.32
CA THR A 26 7.06 -26.31 -8.63
C THR A 26 6.84 -25.00 -9.43
N PRO A 27 5.60 -24.59 -9.76
CA PRO A 27 5.40 -23.30 -10.39
C PRO A 27 5.84 -22.19 -9.43
N ALA A 28 6.85 -21.43 -9.83
CA ALA A 28 7.38 -20.30 -9.09
C ALA A 28 6.25 -19.35 -8.64
N PRO A 29 6.29 -18.81 -7.41
CA PRO A 29 5.31 -17.83 -6.97
C PRO A 29 5.41 -16.60 -7.86
N LYS A 30 4.28 -16.22 -8.47
CA LYS A 30 4.17 -14.97 -9.24
C LYS A 30 4.68 -13.82 -8.36
N PRO A 31 5.63 -12.99 -8.81
CA PRO A 31 5.98 -11.79 -8.07
C PRO A 31 4.71 -10.94 -7.97
N ARG A 32 4.22 -10.77 -6.75
CA ARG A 32 3.20 -9.78 -6.42
C ARG A 32 3.80 -8.45 -6.85
N VAL A 33 3.26 -7.86 -7.90
CA VAL A 33 3.64 -6.51 -8.33
C VAL A 33 3.31 -5.60 -7.14
N ALA A 34 4.33 -5.23 -6.37
CA ALA A 34 4.26 -4.08 -5.51
C ALA A 34 4.19 -2.88 -6.46
N GLN A 35 2.98 -2.49 -6.84
CA GLN A 35 2.73 -1.14 -7.33
C GLN A 35 2.93 -0.22 -6.12
N ALA A 36 4.18 0.04 -5.76
CA ALA A 36 4.52 1.24 -5.04
C ALA A 36 4.16 2.39 -5.98
N GLU A 37 2.96 2.93 -5.86
CA GLU A 37 2.58 4.20 -6.46
C GLU A 37 3.61 5.24 -5.98
N ALA A 38 4.56 5.55 -6.87
CA ALA A 38 5.57 6.56 -6.64
C ALA A 38 4.86 7.90 -6.38
N GLY A 39 4.85 8.35 -5.12
CA GLY A 39 4.26 9.62 -4.70
C GLY A 39 3.26 9.56 -3.54
N GLN A 40 2.90 8.37 -3.05
CA GLN A 40 2.00 8.28 -1.90
C GLN A 40 2.76 8.49 -0.57
N VAL A 41 2.41 9.55 0.14
CA VAL A 41 2.94 9.82 1.49
C VAL A 41 2.29 8.85 2.48
N GLY A 42 3.13 8.12 3.22
CA GLY A 42 2.72 7.23 4.30
C GLY A 42 2.60 7.99 5.62
N LEU A 43 1.61 7.62 6.43
CA LEU A 43 1.47 8.10 7.80
C LEU A 43 2.47 7.37 8.70
N VAL A 44 3.14 8.10 9.59
CA VAL A 44 3.95 7.51 10.66
C VAL A 44 3.04 7.09 11.81
N SER A 45 2.99 5.80 12.13
CA SER A 45 2.21 5.31 13.28
C SER A 45 2.71 5.90 14.60
N GLY A 46 1.81 6.15 15.55
CA GLY A 46 2.16 6.65 16.88
C GLY A 46 1.03 7.40 17.58
N THR A 47 1.39 8.12 18.64
CA THR A 47 0.50 8.99 19.40
C THR A 47 0.42 10.35 18.73
N TYR A 48 -0.80 10.90 18.63
CA TYR A 48 -1.09 12.20 18.04
C TYR A 48 -1.95 13.02 18.98
N VAL A 49 -1.69 14.32 19.01
CA VAL A 49 -2.50 15.31 19.73
C VAL A 49 -3.38 16.04 18.72
N GLY A 50 -4.69 15.81 18.82
CA GLY A 50 -5.73 16.53 18.10
C GLY A 50 -6.09 17.83 18.79
N THR A 51 -6.08 18.93 18.04
CA THR A 51 -6.46 20.26 18.53
C THR A 51 -7.59 20.83 17.69
N TRP A 52 -8.67 21.27 18.34
CA TRP A 52 -9.78 22.01 17.72
C TRP A 52 -9.47 23.49 17.64
N VAL A 53 -10.20 24.22 16.79
CA VAL A 53 -10.10 25.69 16.69
C VAL A 53 -10.39 26.41 18.02
N ASP A 54 -11.29 25.86 18.85
CA ASP A 54 -11.61 26.39 20.17
C ASP A 54 -10.59 25.99 21.28
N GLY A 55 -9.46 25.37 20.90
CA GLY A 55 -8.36 25.03 21.82
C GLY A 55 -8.55 23.72 22.62
N ARG A 56 -9.68 23.02 22.45
CA ARG A 56 -9.87 21.68 23.01
C ARG A 56 -8.80 20.73 22.47
N ARG A 57 -8.40 19.75 23.28
CA ARG A 57 -7.39 18.75 22.92
C ARG A 57 -7.88 17.32 23.14
N LEU A 58 -7.37 16.40 22.33
CA LEU A 58 -7.62 14.96 22.42
C LEU A 58 -6.37 14.19 22.00
N VAL A 59 -5.99 13.17 22.77
CA VAL A 59 -4.92 12.26 22.39
C VAL A 59 -5.51 11.04 21.67
N VAL A 60 -4.88 10.65 20.57
CA VAL A 60 -5.25 9.49 19.76
C VAL A 60 -4.01 8.68 19.40
N THR A 61 -4.17 7.37 19.20
CA THR A 61 -3.18 6.56 18.51
C THR A 61 -3.61 6.43 17.06
N ALA A 62 -2.73 6.80 16.12
CA ALA A 62 -2.91 6.53 14.72
C ALA A 62 -2.00 5.38 14.28
N GLN A 63 -2.54 4.41 13.56
CA GLN A 63 -1.77 3.29 13.01
C GLN A 63 -2.02 3.16 11.52
N MET A 64 -0.95 3.03 10.74
CA MET A 64 -1.03 2.63 9.34
C MET A 64 -1.08 1.11 9.24
N LEU A 65 -2.21 0.57 8.79
CA LEU A 65 -2.40 -0.87 8.61
C LEU A 65 -1.88 -1.32 7.23
N THR A 66 -2.18 -0.53 6.21
CA THR A 66 -1.68 -0.71 4.84
C THR A 66 -1.47 0.67 4.22
N GLN A 67 -0.91 0.71 3.00
CA GLN A 67 -0.80 1.96 2.25
C GLN A 67 -2.15 2.67 2.07
N ASP A 68 -3.24 1.91 1.96
CA ASP A 68 -4.60 2.41 1.73
C ASP A 68 -5.49 2.44 2.97
N MET A 69 -4.97 2.09 4.15
CA MET A 69 -5.82 1.96 5.33
C MET A 69 -5.10 2.35 6.61
N ILE A 70 -5.76 3.21 7.38
CA ILE A 70 -5.28 3.65 8.70
C ILE A 70 -6.38 3.45 9.74
N THR A 71 -5.98 3.36 11.00
CA THR A 71 -6.90 3.40 12.14
C THR A 71 -6.56 4.56 13.05
N LEU A 72 -7.59 5.11 13.68
CA LEU A 72 -7.48 6.11 14.75
C LEU A 72 -8.26 5.65 15.96
N GLN A 73 -7.58 5.61 17.10
CA GLN A 73 -8.16 5.23 18.37
C GLN A 73 -8.00 6.36 19.37
N ARG A 74 -9.10 6.78 19.99
CA ARG A 74 -9.08 7.80 21.04
C ARG A 74 -8.57 7.19 22.34
N HIS A 75 -7.69 7.90 23.06
CA HIS A 75 -7.23 7.47 24.39
C HIS A 75 -8.29 7.72 25.46
N ALA A 76 -8.99 8.85 25.35
CA ALA A 76 -10.11 9.14 26.24
C ALA A 76 -11.28 8.23 25.89
N TYR A 77 -11.73 7.46 26.89
CA TYR A 77 -12.78 6.44 26.80
C TYR A 77 -12.35 5.23 25.97
N SER A 78 -12.59 4.02 26.49
CA SER A 78 -12.29 2.74 25.81
C SER A 78 -13.09 2.65 24.50
N SER A 79 -12.55 3.29 23.47
CA SER A 79 -13.20 3.52 22.18
C SER A 79 -12.63 2.52 21.19
N ALA A 80 -13.51 1.87 20.44
CA ALA A 80 -13.07 1.04 19.32
C ALA A 80 -12.28 1.90 18.31
N PRO A 81 -11.22 1.34 17.70
CA PRO A 81 -10.48 2.03 16.64
C PRO A 81 -11.40 2.29 15.44
N VAL A 82 -11.40 3.52 14.95
CA VAL A 82 -12.11 3.91 13.72
C VAL A 82 -11.18 3.68 12.53
N THR A 83 -11.68 3.01 11.50
CA THR A 83 -10.90 2.68 10.29
C THR A 83 -11.20 3.67 9.18
N PHE A 84 -10.16 4.18 8.53
CA PHE A 84 -10.25 5.07 7.37
C PHE A 84 -9.58 4.41 6.16
N ARG A 85 -10.25 4.46 5.01
CA ARG A 85 -9.75 3.97 3.72
C ARG A 85 -9.28 5.12 2.87
N ARG A 86 -8.18 4.93 2.15
CA ARG A 86 -7.66 5.91 1.21
C ARG A 86 -8.60 6.04 0.02
N VAL A 87 -8.93 7.28 -0.32
CA VAL A 87 -9.79 7.65 -1.46
C VAL A 87 -9.08 8.62 -2.42
N ALA A 88 -7.97 9.23 -1.97
CA ALA A 88 -7.05 10.00 -2.80
C ALA A 88 -5.61 9.91 -2.23
N PRO A 89 -4.55 10.36 -2.95
CA PRO A 89 -3.16 10.21 -2.52
C PRO A 89 -2.84 10.74 -1.11
N THR A 90 -3.61 11.71 -0.61
CA THR A 90 -3.49 12.26 0.75
C THR A 90 -4.81 12.26 1.52
N LEU A 91 -5.87 11.63 1.00
CA LEU A 91 -7.20 11.68 1.61
C LEU A 91 -7.67 10.29 1.99
N PHE A 92 -8.10 10.15 3.24
CA PHE A 92 -8.77 8.96 3.74
C PHE A 92 -10.19 9.31 4.20
N GLN A 93 -11.09 8.33 4.15
CA GLN A 93 -12.48 8.46 4.54
C GLN A 93 -12.92 7.24 5.34
N ASP A 94 -13.68 7.44 6.42
CA ASP A 94 -14.30 6.35 7.18
C ASP A 94 -15.74 6.04 6.70
N ARG A 95 -16.38 5.05 7.31
CA ARG A 95 -17.72 4.59 6.92
C ARG A 95 -18.81 5.67 7.08
N ASP A 96 -18.66 6.56 8.07
CA ASP A 96 -19.59 7.66 8.35
C ASP A 96 -19.33 8.89 7.47
N GLY A 97 -18.34 8.82 6.57
CA GLY A 97 -18.02 9.87 5.61
C GLY A 97 -17.14 10.99 6.16
N ASN A 98 -16.62 10.87 7.39
CA ASN A 98 -15.61 11.81 7.87
C ASN A 98 -14.29 11.54 7.14
N THR A 99 -13.48 12.59 7.02
CA THR A 99 -12.27 12.55 6.21
C THR A 99 -11.04 12.88 7.04
N LEU A 100 -9.91 12.31 6.65
CA LEU A 100 -8.58 12.63 7.14
C LEU A 100 -7.70 13.02 5.96
N THR A 101 -7.23 14.26 5.97
CA THR A 101 -6.25 14.74 5.01
C THR A 101 -4.85 14.62 5.62
N LEU A 102 -3.97 13.88 4.97
CA LEU A 102 -2.56 13.77 5.30
C LEU A 102 -1.82 14.99 4.74
N VAL A 103 -1.44 15.90 5.63
CA VAL A 103 -0.71 17.13 5.29
C VAL A 103 0.79 16.87 5.25
N SER A 104 1.29 16.02 6.15
CA SER A 104 2.67 15.50 6.18
C SER A 104 2.66 14.10 6.82
N PRO A 105 3.78 13.34 6.79
CA PRO A 105 3.85 12.01 7.44
C PRO A 105 3.48 11.99 8.93
N VAL A 106 3.51 13.15 9.60
CA VAL A 106 3.24 13.32 11.03
C VAL A 106 2.14 14.33 11.32
N HIS A 107 1.40 14.78 10.30
CA HIS A 107 0.34 15.78 10.46
C HIS A 107 -0.90 15.40 9.62
N LEU A 108 -2.04 15.28 10.32
CA LEU A 108 -3.34 14.93 9.76
C LEU A 108 -4.35 16.04 10.08
N VAL A 109 -5.30 16.26 9.18
CA VAL A 109 -6.46 17.13 9.43
C VAL A 109 -7.72 16.29 9.26
N TRP A 110 -8.45 16.09 10.34
CA TRP A 110 -9.76 15.46 10.31
C TRP A 110 -10.85 16.48 10.03
N ARG A 111 -11.87 16.08 9.27
CA ARG A 111 -13.10 16.86 9.06
C ARG A 111 -14.29 15.92 9.14
N ASP A 112 -15.34 16.37 9.83
CA ASP A 112 -16.62 15.67 9.82
C ASP A 112 -17.23 15.62 8.41
N LEU A 113 -18.25 14.77 8.20
CA LEU A 113 -18.93 14.63 6.90
C LEU A 113 -19.47 15.95 6.32
N ARG A 114 -19.74 16.96 7.16
CA ARG A 114 -20.22 18.28 6.73
C ARG A 114 -19.09 19.29 6.57
N GLY A 115 -17.84 18.91 6.86
CA GLY A 115 -16.64 19.73 6.72
C GLY A 115 -16.54 20.89 7.70
N ARG A 116 -17.33 20.91 8.78
CA ARG A 116 -17.52 22.11 9.63
C ARG A 116 -16.55 22.21 10.79
N THR A 117 -16.08 21.08 11.30
CA THR A 117 -15.25 21.02 12.51
C THR A 117 -13.91 20.35 12.23
N PRO A 118 -12.92 21.12 11.74
CA PRO A 118 -11.59 20.57 11.52
C PRO A 118 -10.89 20.31 12.85
N VAL A 119 -10.20 19.17 12.93
CA VAL A 119 -9.29 18.83 14.02
C VAL A 119 -7.90 18.57 13.43
N SER A 120 -6.91 19.32 13.89
CA SER A 120 -5.52 19.14 13.47
C SER A 120 -4.82 18.17 14.42
N TYR A 121 -4.33 17.06 13.90
CA TYR A 121 -3.60 16.03 14.63
C TYR A 121 -2.13 16.07 14.26
N ALA A 122 -1.28 16.41 15.22
CA ALA A 122 0.18 16.34 15.08
C ALA A 122 0.74 15.20 15.95
N ARG A 123 1.75 14.48 15.46
CA ARG A 123 2.42 13.43 16.23
C ARG A 123 3.06 14.05 17.47
N GLU A 124 2.91 13.39 18.61
CA GLU A 124 3.65 13.74 19.81
C GLU A 124 5.12 13.32 19.59
N GLU A 125 6.05 14.27 19.70
CA GLU A 125 7.50 14.04 19.52
C GLU A 125 8.15 13.39 20.73
#